data_AF-A0A2V7RD37-F1
#
_entry.id   AF-A0A2V7RD37-F1
#
_cell.length_a   1.000
_cell.length_b   1.000
_cell.length_c   1.000
_cell.angle_alpha   90.00
_cell.angle_beta   90.00
_cell.angle_gamma   90.00
#
_symmetry.space_group_name_H-M   'P 1'
#
loop_
_entity.id
_entity.type
_entity.pdbx_description
1 polymer ?
#
loop_
_entity_poly.entity_id
_entity_poly.type
_entity_poly.pdbx_seq_one_letter_code
_entity_poly.pdbx_strand_id
1 'polypeptide(L)'
;SAAGVALAGALSRCAGAVLDPADLAERSRATEVEELGVAGGRQDHYASAFGGALALRFSDLGTDVRQIPLTREAREELERRCIVVYTGESRISGDTITAVTSAYERRDTKVLFALRRMKELAEEMARALERADIDALASLVGEHWAHQRSLHPAIPTRRIDAIVERARAAGALGAKALGASGGGCVLVMSRRGLESNVAAAVSALGPVLPYTLAMRGVETTTVASLSS
;
A
#
# COMPACT_ATOMS: atom_id res chain seq x y z
N SER A 1 -1.27 -6.02 -10.58
CA SER A 1 -1.22 -4.58 -10.94
C SER A 1 0.12 -4.09 -11.51
N ALA A 2 1.23 -4.03 -10.75
CA ALA A 2 2.48 -3.37 -11.21
C ALA A 2 3.05 -3.89 -12.54
N ALA A 3 3.11 -5.22 -12.70
CA ALA A 3 3.53 -5.84 -13.96
C ALA A 3 2.59 -5.48 -15.14
N GLY A 4 1.28 -5.37 -14.87
CA GLY A 4 0.30 -4.97 -15.87
C GLY A 4 0.51 -3.53 -16.34
N VAL A 5 0.77 -2.60 -15.42
CA VAL A 5 1.09 -1.21 -15.75
C VAL A 5 2.40 -1.12 -16.56
N ALA A 6 3.42 -1.87 -16.17
CA ALA A 6 4.69 -1.92 -16.92
C ALA A 6 4.50 -2.46 -18.34
N LEU A 7 3.73 -3.54 -18.51
CA LEU A 7 3.41 -4.12 -19.81
C LEU A 7 2.59 -3.14 -20.67
N ALA A 8 1.56 -2.52 -20.10
CA ALA A 8 0.76 -1.51 -20.80
C ALA A 8 1.62 -0.33 -21.26
N GLY A 9 2.54 0.14 -20.42
CA GLY A 9 3.49 1.20 -20.78
C GLY A 9 4.39 0.79 -21.94
N ALA A 10 4.98 -0.41 -21.87
CA ALA A 10 5.86 -0.93 -22.92
C ALA A 10 5.12 -1.09 -24.26
N LEU A 11 3.90 -1.66 -24.24
CA LEU A 11 3.08 -1.85 -25.43
C LEU A 11 2.61 -0.51 -26.03
N SER A 12 2.19 0.44 -25.19
CA SER A 12 1.84 1.79 -25.62
C SER A 12 2.98 2.42 -26.41
N ARG A 13 4.20 2.40 -25.84
CA ARG A 13 5.39 2.94 -26.48
C ARG A 13 5.71 2.22 -27.79
N CYS A 14 5.59 0.89 -27.83
CA CYS A 14 5.80 0.09 -29.04
C CYS A 14 4.80 0.45 -30.15
N ALA A 15 3.57 0.79 -29.79
CA ALA A 15 2.53 1.25 -30.72
C ALA A 15 2.67 2.72 -31.14
N GLY A 16 3.72 3.43 -30.69
CA GLY A 16 3.91 4.85 -30.95
C GLY A 16 2.96 5.76 -30.16
N ALA A 17 2.27 5.22 -29.15
CA ALA A 17 1.41 5.98 -28.26
C ALA A 17 2.11 6.28 -26.93
N VAL A 18 1.84 7.45 -26.36
CA VAL A 18 2.22 7.79 -24.98
C VAL A 18 0.94 8.00 -24.21
N LEU A 19 0.48 6.95 -23.53
CA LEU A 19 -0.65 7.04 -22.63
C LEU A 19 -0.26 7.79 -21.36
N ASP A 20 -1.20 8.56 -20.82
CA ASP A 20 -1.02 9.16 -19.52
C ASP A 20 -1.05 8.11 -18.39
N PRO A 21 -0.54 8.42 -17.19
CA PRO A 21 -0.49 7.45 -16.10
C PRO A 21 -1.86 6.93 -15.62
N ALA A 22 -2.93 7.73 -15.73
CA ALA A 22 -4.27 7.29 -15.34
C ALA A 22 -4.81 6.25 -16.32
N ASP A 23 -4.62 6.49 -17.63
CA ASP A 23 -4.97 5.55 -18.69
C ASP A 23 -4.21 4.23 -18.53
N LEU A 24 -2.91 4.28 -18.21
CA LEU A 24 -2.11 3.07 -17.95
C LEU A 24 -2.64 2.30 -16.74
N ALA A 25 -3.01 3.00 -15.66
CA ALA A 25 -3.57 2.39 -14.47
C ALA A 25 -4.92 1.72 -14.75
N GLU A 26 -5.85 2.41 -15.43
CA GLU A 26 -7.17 1.87 -15.75
C GLU A 26 -7.12 0.73 -16.76
N ARG A 27 -6.26 0.80 -17.79
CA ARG A 27 -6.06 -0.33 -18.72
C ARG A 27 -5.52 -1.55 -18.00
N SER A 28 -4.49 -1.37 -17.16
CA SER A 28 -3.95 -2.47 -16.37
C SER A 28 -5.01 -3.08 -15.44
N ARG A 29 -5.90 -2.26 -14.87
CA ARG A 29 -7.00 -2.73 -14.01
C ARG A 29 -8.07 -3.47 -14.81
N ALA A 30 -8.48 -2.94 -15.96
CA ALA A 30 -9.48 -3.57 -16.82
C ALA A 30 -9.02 -4.98 -17.23
N THR A 31 -7.77 -5.12 -17.67
CA THR A 31 -7.21 -6.44 -17.99
C THR A 31 -7.19 -7.38 -16.78
N GLU A 32 -6.73 -6.93 -15.60
CA GLU A 32 -6.62 -7.81 -14.42
C GLU A 32 -8.00 -8.21 -13.84
N VAL A 33 -8.91 -7.25 -13.71
CA VAL A 33 -10.18 -7.45 -12.99
C VAL A 33 -11.32 -7.86 -13.92
N GLU A 34 -11.44 -7.24 -15.09
CA GLU A 34 -12.60 -7.43 -15.98
C GLU A 34 -12.35 -8.56 -16.99
N GLU A 35 -11.16 -8.62 -17.58
CA GLU A 35 -10.84 -9.66 -18.57
C GLU A 35 -10.38 -10.97 -17.93
N LEU A 36 -9.49 -10.90 -16.93
CA LEU A 36 -8.95 -12.09 -16.25
C LEU A 36 -9.76 -12.53 -15.03
N GLY A 37 -10.72 -11.73 -14.58
CA GLY A 37 -11.60 -12.06 -13.44
C GLY A 37 -10.87 -12.13 -12.09
N VAL A 38 -9.69 -11.52 -11.97
CA VAL A 38 -8.93 -11.51 -10.71
C VAL A 38 -9.49 -10.42 -9.80
N ALA A 39 -10.06 -10.82 -8.66
CA ALA A 39 -10.56 -9.87 -7.68
C ALA A 39 -9.43 -8.94 -7.18
N GLY A 40 -9.61 -7.64 -7.36
CA GLY A 40 -8.58 -6.64 -7.06
C GLY A 40 -9.12 -5.23 -6.90
N GLY A 41 -8.30 -4.36 -6.32
CA GLY A 41 -8.61 -2.94 -6.14
C GLY A 41 -8.02 -2.05 -7.25
N ARG A 42 -8.15 -0.73 -7.09
CA ARG A 42 -7.59 0.27 -8.03
C ARG A 42 -6.21 0.80 -7.62
N GLN A 43 -5.98 0.95 -6.32
CA GLN A 43 -4.86 1.71 -5.75
C GLN A 43 -3.46 1.26 -6.24
N ASP A 44 -3.24 -0.05 -6.40
CA ASP A 44 -1.93 -0.59 -6.76
C ASP A 44 -1.55 -0.25 -8.22
N HIS A 45 -2.54 -0.14 -9.10
CA HIS A 45 -2.34 0.29 -10.49
C HIS A 45 -1.93 1.76 -10.55
N TYR A 46 -2.63 2.63 -9.82
CA TYR A 46 -2.30 4.05 -9.73
C TYR A 46 -0.94 4.29 -9.08
N ALA A 47 -0.65 3.59 -7.98
CA ALA A 47 0.66 3.68 -7.33
C ALA A 47 1.80 3.30 -8.29
N SER A 48 1.60 2.24 -9.09
CA SER A 48 2.58 1.79 -10.08
C SER A 48 2.74 2.76 -11.24
N ALA A 49 1.66 3.41 -11.70
CA ALA A 49 1.69 4.31 -12.83
C ALA A 49 2.26 5.69 -12.49
N PHE A 50 1.89 6.25 -11.33
CA PHE A 50 2.27 7.61 -10.93
C PHE A 50 3.56 7.66 -10.09
N GLY A 51 3.76 6.68 -9.21
CA GLY A 51 4.81 6.73 -8.18
C GLY A 51 4.62 7.85 -7.16
N GLY A 52 5.56 7.94 -6.22
CA GLY A 52 5.53 8.92 -5.12
C GLY A 52 4.42 8.65 -4.10
N ALA A 53 4.06 9.70 -3.34
CA ALA A 53 2.97 9.66 -2.39
C ALA A 53 1.68 10.20 -3.03
N LEU A 54 0.60 9.43 -2.94
CA LEU A 54 -0.67 9.73 -3.61
C LEU A 54 -1.81 9.75 -2.60
N ALA A 55 -2.65 10.77 -2.67
CA ALA A 55 -4.01 10.74 -2.14
C ALA A 55 -4.96 10.41 -3.30
N LEU A 56 -5.57 9.23 -3.26
CA LEU A 56 -6.47 8.72 -4.29
C LEU A 56 -7.92 8.78 -3.78
N ARG A 57 -8.84 9.32 -4.60
CA ARG A 57 -10.28 9.21 -4.35
C ARG A 57 -10.95 8.54 -5.54
N PHE A 58 -11.63 7.44 -5.26
CA PHE A 58 -12.37 6.69 -6.25
C PHE A 58 -13.85 7.08 -6.19
N SER A 59 -14.45 7.33 -7.35
CA SER A 59 -15.87 7.67 -7.50
C SER A 59 -16.43 7.09 -8.80
N ASP A 60 -17.74 7.16 -8.97
CA ASP A 60 -18.41 6.78 -10.22
C ASP A 60 -18.10 7.75 -11.38
N LEU A 61 -17.62 8.96 -11.05
CA LEU A 61 -17.20 9.97 -12.01
C LEU A 61 -15.74 9.81 -12.46
N GLY A 62 -15.02 8.85 -11.88
CA GLY A 62 -13.60 8.61 -12.14
C GLY A 62 -12.73 8.66 -10.88
N THR A 63 -11.42 8.70 -11.09
CA THR A 63 -10.42 8.72 -10.02
C THR A 63 -9.75 10.08 -9.92
N ASP A 64 -9.88 10.73 -8.77
CA ASP A 64 -9.10 11.93 -8.42
C ASP A 64 -7.74 11.50 -7.88
N VAL A 65 -6.67 11.93 -8.55
CA VAL A 65 -5.28 11.61 -8.20
C VAL A 65 -4.59 12.88 -7.76
N ARG A 66 -4.23 12.94 -6.49
CA ARG A 66 -3.51 14.07 -5.92
C ARG A 66 -2.13 13.64 -5.44
N GLN A 67 -1.09 14.17 -6.07
CA GLN A 67 0.28 13.94 -5.64
C GLN A 67 0.58 14.76 -4.39
N ILE A 68 1.09 14.10 -3.35
CA ILE A 68 1.51 14.77 -2.12
C ILE A 68 3.00 15.08 -2.27
N PRO A 69 3.39 16.37 -2.33
CA PRO A 69 4.80 16.73 -2.41
C PRO A 69 5.49 16.33 -1.11
N LEU A 70 6.57 15.56 -1.22
CA LEU A 70 7.43 15.22 -0.08
C LEU A 70 8.73 16.01 -0.19
N THR A 71 9.09 16.73 0.87
CA THR A 71 10.44 17.29 0.97
C THR A 71 11.46 16.16 1.07
N ARG A 72 12.73 16.47 0.78
CA ARG A 72 13.81 15.49 0.91
C ARG A 72 13.90 14.96 2.34
N GLU A 73 13.77 15.84 3.32
CA GLU A 73 13.86 15.53 4.74
C GLU A 73 12.70 14.62 5.18
N ALA A 74 11.47 14.90 4.72
CA ALA A 74 10.32 14.06 5.00
C ALA A 74 10.47 12.66 4.38
N ARG A 75 10.98 12.59 3.14
CA ARG A 75 11.27 11.32 2.47
C ARG A 75 12.32 10.51 3.22
N GLU A 76 13.44 11.11 3.58
CA GLU A 76 14.51 10.44 4.31
C GLU A 76 14.05 9.98 5.69
N GLU A 77 13.21 10.77 6.36
CA GLU A 77 12.62 10.39 7.63
C GLU A 77 11.66 9.20 7.50
N LEU A 78 10.81 9.19 6.46
CA LEU A 78 9.94 8.05 6.14
C LEU A 78 10.76 6.79 5.87
N GLU A 79 11.75 6.86 4.99
CA GLU A 79 12.61 5.72 4.63
C GLU A 79 13.37 5.17 5.85
N ARG A 80 13.82 6.06 6.75
CA ARG A 80 14.53 5.66 7.97
C ARG A 80 13.62 4.98 9.00
N ARG A 81 12.38 5.47 9.14
CA ARG A 81 11.47 5.05 10.21
C ARG A 81 10.50 3.95 9.83
N CYS A 82 10.28 3.75 8.53
CA CYS A 82 9.52 2.63 7.99
C CYS A 82 10.39 1.38 7.93
N ILE A 83 9.96 0.35 8.66
CA ILE A 83 10.59 -0.97 8.70
C ILE A 83 9.59 -1.94 8.08
N VAL A 84 9.99 -2.62 7.01
CA VAL A 84 9.14 -3.58 6.30
C VAL A 84 9.58 -4.98 6.67
N VAL A 85 8.68 -5.77 7.27
CA VAL A 85 8.95 -7.15 7.69
C VAL A 85 8.17 -8.09 6.81
N TYR A 86 8.85 -9.02 6.13
CA TYR A 86 8.18 -10.05 5.36
C TYR A 86 7.82 -11.24 6.24
N THR A 87 6.56 -11.65 6.20
CA THR A 87 6.00 -12.68 7.07
C THR A 87 6.26 -14.11 6.58
N GLY A 88 6.82 -14.27 5.37
CA GLY A 88 7.10 -15.59 4.78
C GLY A 88 5.88 -16.34 4.25
N GLU A 89 4.67 -15.84 4.49
CA GLU A 89 3.42 -16.47 4.10
C GLU A 89 2.58 -15.45 3.33
N SER A 90 1.98 -15.83 2.21
CA SER A 90 0.88 -15.07 1.61
C SER A 90 -0.37 -15.90 1.75
N ARG A 91 -1.34 -15.47 2.57
CA ARG A 91 -2.60 -16.22 2.76
C ARG A 91 -3.84 -15.45 2.36
N ILE A 92 -3.76 -14.58 1.36
CA ILE A 92 -4.98 -14.05 0.77
C ILE A 92 -5.28 -14.71 -0.55
N SER A 93 -6.26 -15.60 -0.48
CA SER A 93 -7.13 -15.93 -1.59
C SER A 93 -8.13 -14.79 -1.82
N GLY A 94 -8.61 -14.63 -3.06
CA GLY A 94 -9.69 -13.69 -3.39
C GLY A 94 -10.90 -13.79 -2.47
N ASP A 95 -11.07 -14.92 -1.75
CA ASP A 95 -12.12 -15.17 -0.77
C ASP A 95 -12.22 -14.10 0.34
N THR A 96 -11.11 -13.55 0.83
CA THR A 96 -11.18 -12.51 1.89
C THR A 96 -11.76 -11.21 1.35
N ILE A 97 -11.39 -10.83 0.12
CA ILE A 97 -11.94 -9.65 -0.56
C ILE A 97 -13.44 -9.85 -0.78
N THR A 98 -13.82 -11.00 -1.35
CA THR A 98 -15.23 -11.37 -1.58
C THR A 98 -16.03 -11.33 -0.29
N ALA A 99 -15.52 -11.89 0.82
CA ALA A 99 -16.21 -11.89 2.10
C ALA A 99 -16.49 -10.48 2.65
N VAL A 100 -15.50 -9.58 2.58
CA VAL A 100 -15.66 -8.18 2.99
C VAL A 100 -16.64 -7.44 2.10
N THR A 101 -16.55 -7.63 0.78
CA THR A 101 -17.49 -7.04 -0.19
C THR A 101 -18.92 -7.50 0.08
N SER A 102 -19.14 -8.81 0.26
CA SER A 102 -20.48 -9.32 0.55
C SER A 102 -21.02 -8.83 1.91
N ALA A 103 -20.16 -8.64 2.92
CA ALA A 103 -20.57 -8.06 4.20
C ALA A 103 -20.97 -6.59 4.04
N TYR A 104 -20.26 -5.83 3.21
CA TYR A 104 -20.60 -4.46 2.85
C TYR A 104 -21.95 -4.38 2.12
N GLU A 105 -22.19 -5.25 1.12
CA GLU A 105 -23.45 -5.33 0.36
C GLU A 105 -24.65 -5.66 1.26
N ARG A 106 -24.45 -6.55 2.23
CA ARG A 106 -25.45 -6.88 3.27
C ARG A 106 -25.62 -5.81 4.35
N ARG A 107 -24.91 -4.67 4.24
CA ARG A 107 -24.96 -3.56 5.19
C ARG A 107 -24.55 -3.96 6.62
N ASP A 108 -23.58 -4.85 6.77
CA ASP A 108 -23.02 -5.18 8.09
C ASP A 108 -22.48 -3.90 8.76
N THR A 109 -23.02 -3.58 9.94
CA THR A 109 -22.76 -2.29 10.60
C THR A 109 -21.31 -2.14 11.05
N LYS A 110 -20.66 -3.24 11.44
CA LYS A 110 -19.25 -3.23 11.86
C LYS A 110 -18.35 -2.98 10.65
N VAL A 111 -18.60 -3.67 9.55
CA VAL A 111 -17.84 -3.48 8.30
C VAL A 111 -18.04 -2.07 7.75
N LEU A 112 -19.28 -1.57 7.72
CA LEU A 112 -19.58 -0.21 7.26
C LEU A 112 -18.87 0.87 8.11
N PHE A 113 -18.88 0.71 9.43
CA PHE A 113 -18.18 1.62 10.33
C PHE A 113 -16.67 1.59 10.10
N ALA A 114 -16.07 0.40 10.04
CA ALA A 114 -14.63 0.24 9.84
C ALA A 114 -14.18 0.84 8.49
N LEU A 115 -14.89 0.57 7.40
CA LEU A 115 -14.57 1.12 6.09
C LEU A 115 -14.72 2.64 6.04
N ARG A 116 -15.75 3.20 6.67
CA ARG A 116 -15.91 4.66 6.78
C ARG A 116 -14.75 5.29 7.52
N ARG A 117 -14.37 4.72 8.67
CA ARG A 117 -13.26 5.26 9.47
C ARG A 117 -11.93 5.14 8.75
N MET A 118 -11.67 4.03 8.05
CA MET A 118 -10.48 3.87 7.20
C MET A 118 -10.41 4.95 6.11
N LYS A 119 -11.53 5.30 5.49
CA LYS A 119 -11.59 6.40 4.50
C LYS A 119 -11.22 7.75 5.12
N GLU A 120 -11.77 8.08 6.28
CA GLU A 120 -11.45 9.33 6.99
C GLU A 120 -9.97 9.40 7.38
N LEU A 121 -9.45 8.29 7.92
CA LEU A 121 -8.04 8.15 8.28
C LEU A 121 -7.10 8.33 7.07
N ALA A 122 -7.49 7.89 5.88
CA ALA A 122 -6.70 8.11 4.67
C ALA A 122 -6.54 9.61 4.35
N GLU A 123 -7.58 10.42 4.58
CA GLU A 123 -7.48 11.88 4.43
C GLU A 123 -6.63 12.53 5.53
N GLU A 124 -6.75 12.05 6.76
CA GLU A 124 -5.90 12.49 7.88
C GLU A 124 -4.42 12.16 7.63
N MET A 125 -4.14 10.96 7.10
CA MET A 125 -2.78 10.53 6.71
C MET A 125 -2.21 11.41 5.60
N ALA A 126 -3.02 11.76 4.60
CA ALA A 126 -2.61 12.68 3.55
C ALA A 126 -2.21 14.05 4.12
N ARG A 127 -3.02 14.60 5.05
CA ARG A 127 -2.71 15.86 5.74
C ARG A 127 -1.47 15.76 6.63
N ALA A 128 -1.22 14.61 7.26
CA ALA A 128 -0.01 14.38 8.06
C ALA A 128 1.24 14.38 7.18
N LEU A 129 1.18 13.71 6.01
CA LEU A 129 2.26 13.72 5.02
C LEU A 129 2.53 15.14 4.49
N GLU A 130 1.49 15.91 4.18
CA GLU A 130 1.62 17.32 3.74
C GLU A 130 2.33 18.20 4.76
N ARG A 131 2.14 17.92 6.06
CA ARG A 131 2.81 18.62 7.16
C ARG A 131 4.17 18.03 7.54
N ALA A 132 4.62 16.97 6.86
CA ALA A 132 5.79 16.17 7.24
C ALA A 132 5.74 15.65 8.70
N ASP A 133 4.54 15.42 9.23
CA ASP A 133 4.32 14.94 10.59
C ASP A 133 4.28 13.41 10.62
N ILE A 134 5.49 12.82 10.71
CA ILE A 134 5.68 11.37 10.61
C ILE A 134 5.17 10.63 11.86
N ASP A 135 5.16 11.29 13.02
CA ASP A 135 4.62 10.71 14.26
C ASP A 135 3.10 10.59 14.15
N ALA A 136 2.42 11.65 13.72
CA ALA A 136 0.98 11.61 13.47
C ALA A 136 0.62 10.58 12.40
N LEU A 137 1.37 10.54 11.29
CA LEU A 137 1.19 9.52 10.26
C LEU A 137 1.29 8.10 10.82
N ALA A 138 2.31 7.83 11.64
CA ALA A 138 2.51 6.52 12.25
C ALA A 138 1.34 6.12 13.16
N SER A 139 0.86 7.03 14.01
CA SER A 139 -0.32 6.77 14.85
C SER A 139 -1.57 6.50 14.01
N LEU A 140 -1.81 7.28 12.96
CA LEU A 140 -2.94 7.09 12.04
C LEU A 140 -2.86 5.76 11.28
N VAL A 141 -1.67 5.33 10.89
CA VAL A 141 -1.41 4.02 10.29
C VAL A 141 -1.79 2.89 11.26
N GLY A 142 -1.45 3.04 12.54
CA GLY A 142 -1.82 2.08 13.59
C GLY A 142 -3.33 2.01 13.83
N GLU A 143 -4.02 3.16 13.86
CA GLU A 143 -5.49 3.20 13.98
C GLU A 143 -6.16 2.58 12.74
N HIS A 144 -5.68 2.91 11.54
CA HIS A 144 -6.17 2.32 10.31
C HIS A 144 -6.04 0.79 10.34
N TRP A 145 -4.93 0.26 10.85
CA TRP A 145 -4.75 -1.19 11.00
C TRP A 145 -5.80 -1.81 11.92
N ALA A 146 -6.13 -1.16 13.05
CA ALA A 146 -7.15 -1.65 13.97
C ALA A 146 -8.53 -1.79 13.29
N HIS A 147 -8.88 -0.87 12.40
CA HIS A 147 -10.10 -0.98 11.59
C HIS A 147 -9.97 -2.03 10.48
N GLN A 148 -8.88 -2.04 9.73
CA GLN A 148 -8.64 -3.00 8.65
C GLN A 148 -8.69 -4.44 9.17
N ARG A 149 -8.03 -4.75 10.29
CA ARG A 149 -8.05 -6.09 10.88
C ARG A 149 -9.42 -6.52 11.39
N SER A 150 -10.32 -5.57 11.64
CA SER A 150 -11.68 -5.86 12.11
C SER A 150 -12.65 -6.28 11.01
N LEU A 151 -12.28 -6.06 9.73
CA LEU A 151 -13.11 -6.33 8.56
C LEU A 151 -13.39 -7.83 8.37
N HIS A 152 -12.41 -8.69 8.68
CA HIS A 152 -12.55 -10.13 8.54
C HIS A 152 -11.58 -10.87 9.47
N PRO A 153 -11.98 -11.98 10.12
CA PRO A 153 -11.13 -12.71 11.07
C PRO A 153 -9.86 -13.32 10.46
N ALA A 154 -9.81 -13.52 9.14
CA ALA A 154 -8.62 -14.03 8.45
C ALA A 154 -7.56 -12.95 8.13
N ILE A 155 -7.88 -11.67 8.31
CA ILE A 155 -6.94 -10.56 8.04
C ILE A 155 -5.76 -10.55 9.01
N PRO A 156 -5.97 -10.55 10.35
CA PRO A 156 -4.87 -10.73 11.28
C PRO A 156 -4.42 -12.19 11.29
N THR A 157 -3.11 -12.40 11.42
CA THR A 157 -2.52 -13.72 11.65
C THR A 157 -1.68 -13.67 12.91
N ARG A 158 -1.41 -14.83 13.53
CA ARG A 158 -0.54 -14.91 14.72
C ARG A 158 0.82 -14.25 14.49
N ARG A 159 1.38 -14.38 13.27
CA ARG A 159 2.67 -13.75 12.92
C ARG A 159 2.55 -12.23 12.79
N ILE A 160 1.49 -11.72 12.15
CA ILE A 160 1.26 -10.27 12.05
C ILE A 160 1.06 -9.68 13.45
N ASP A 161 0.25 -10.31 14.29
CA ASP A 161 0.00 -9.84 15.66
C ASP A 161 1.29 -9.82 16.49
N ALA A 162 2.10 -10.88 16.41
CA ALA A 162 3.41 -10.91 17.07
C ALA A 162 4.36 -9.79 16.60
N ILE A 163 4.37 -9.46 15.29
CA ILE A 163 5.19 -8.36 14.76
C ILE A 163 4.70 -7.02 15.35
N VAL A 164 3.39 -6.77 15.31
CA VAL A 164 2.79 -5.53 15.80
C VAL A 164 3.06 -5.35 17.30
N GLU A 165 2.89 -6.40 18.10
CA GLU A 165 3.11 -6.38 19.55
C GLU A 165 4.58 -6.14 19.90
N ARG A 166 5.51 -6.88 19.28
CA ARG A 166 6.95 -6.70 19.53
C ARG A 166 7.45 -5.35 19.08
N ALA A 167 7.01 -4.88 17.91
CA ALA A 167 7.34 -3.56 17.41
C ALA A 167 6.89 -2.47 18.39
N ARG A 168 5.64 -2.55 18.88
CA ARG A 168 5.10 -1.59 19.84
C ARG A 168 5.89 -1.59 21.15
N ALA A 169 6.21 -2.77 21.68
CA ALA A 169 7.02 -2.90 22.90
C ALA A 169 8.44 -2.30 22.72
N ALA A 170 8.99 -2.34 21.50
CA ALA A 170 10.29 -1.76 21.16
C ALA A 170 10.24 -0.27 20.79
N GLY A 171 9.05 0.36 20.79
CA GLY A 171 8.90 1.80 20.55
C GLY A 171 8.33 2.19 19.19
N ALA A 172 7.66 1.29 18.48
CA ALA A 172 6.86 1.64 17.31
C ALA A 172 5.62 2.48 17.68
N LEU A 173 5.32 3.47 16.84
CA LEU A 173 4.14 4.33 16.96
C LEU A 173 2.93 3.76 16.20
N GLY A 174 3.18 2.98 15.15
CA GLY A 174 2.13 2.28 14.42
C GLY A 174 2.68 1.14 13.56
N ALA A 175 1.81 0.23 13.19
CA ALA A 175 2.11 -0.86 12.28
C ALA A 175 0.84 -1.30 11.56
N LYS A 176 0.97 -1.78 10.32
CA LYS A 176 -0.12 -2.35 9.55
C LYS A 176 0.37 -3.47 8.63
N ALA A 177 -0.46 -4.48 8.39
CA ALA A 177 -0.23 -5.37 7.26
C ALA A 177 -0.46 -4.59 5.94
N LEU A 178 0.35 -4.89 4.93
CA LEU A 178 0.26 -4.30 3.61
C LEU A 178 -0.58 -5.17 2.66
N GLY A 179 -1.05 -4.56 1.57
CA GLY A 179 -1.91 -5.22 0.58
C GLY A 179 -3.25 -5.65 1.18
N ALA A 180 -3.81 -6.72 0.62
CA ALA A 180 -5.07 -7.28 1.10
C ALA A 180 -4.95 -7.84 2.55
N SER A 181 -3.73 -7.98 3.10
CA SER A 181 -3.36 -8.55 4.42
C SER A 181 -3.23 -10.09 4.45
N GLY A 182 -3.45 -10.78 5.59
CA GLY A 182 -3.36 -12.25 5.71
C GLY A 182 -1.95 -12.86 5.49
N GLY A 183 -0.93 -12.02 5.33
CA GLY A 183 0.43 -12.43 5.00
C GLY A 183 1.19 -11.28 4.34
N GLY A 184 2.20 -11.61 3.54
CA GLY A 184 3.02 -10.65 2.80
C GLY A 184 3.89 -9.84 3.75
N CYS A 185 3.79 -8.52 3.65
CA CYS A 185 4.63 -7.60 4.40
C CYS A 185 3.83 -6.88 5.50
N VAL A 186 4.49 -6.63 6.63
CA VAL A 186 4.01 -5.72 7.67
C VAL A 186 4.88 -4.48 7.63
N LEU A 187 4.25 -3.31 7.49
CA LEU A 187 4.88 -2.02 7.69
C LEU A 187 4.85 -1.69 9.18
N VAL A 188 6.01 -1.32 9.73
CA VAL A 188 6.16 -0.81 11.08
C VAL A 188 6.76 0.59 11.00
N MET A 189 6.19 1.54 11.74
CA MET A 189 6.69 2.90 11.85
C MET A 189 7.20 3.15 13.27
N SER A 190 8.53 3.21 13.39
CA SER A 190 9.23 3.45 14.65
C SER A 190 9.06 4.89 15.15
N ARG A 191 9.23 5.13 16.45
CA ARG A 191 9.54 6.48 16.96
C ARG A 191 10.94 6.88 16.53
N ARG A 192 11.16 8.18 16.28
CA ARG A 192 12.49 8.73 15.96
C ARG A 192 13.52 8.28 17.00
N GLY A 193 14.66 7.78 16.52
CA GLY A 193 15.77 7.32 17.34
C GLY A 193 15.61 5.90 17.89
N LEU A 194 14.49 5.21 17.63
CA LEU A 194 14.25 3.82 18.03
C LEU A 194 14.21 2.85 16.83
N GLU A 195 14.61 3.30 15.64
CA GLU A 195 14.55 2.54 14.39
C GLU A 195 15.29 1.20 14.53
N SER A 196 16.54 1.24 15.01
CA SER A 196 17.37 0.04 15.19
C SER A 196 16.81 -0.92 16.24
N ASN A 197 16.25 -0.38 17.34
CA ASN A 197 15.65 -1.19 18.40
C ASN A 197 14.42 -1.93 17.88
N VAL A 198 13.55 -1.23 17.15
CA VAL A 198 12.34 -1.81 16.55
C VAL A 198 12.71 -2.85 15.49
N ALA A 199 13.66 -2.54 14.59
CA ALA A 199 14.12 -3.46 13.55
C ALA A 199 14.72 -4.75 14.15
N ALA A 200 15.56 -4.63 15.18
CA ALA A 200 16.13 -5.77 15.88
C ALA A 200 15.03 -6.64 16.52
N ALA A 201 14.06 -6.01 17.20
CA ALA A 201 12.98 -6.72 17.90
C ALA A 201 12.08 -7.57 16.98
N VAL A 202 11.85 -7.11 15.74
CA VAL A 202 10.98 -7.80 14.77
C VAL A 202 11.75 -8.74 13.84
N SER A 203 13.07 -8.63 13.72
CA SER A 203 13.89 -9.46 12.82
C SER A 203 13.80 -10.97 13.10
N ALA A 204 13.54 -11.36 14.36
CA ALA A 204 13.32 -12.76 14.74
C ALA A 204 11.98 -13.34 14.23
N LEU A 205 11.05 -12.49 13.77
CA LEU A 205 9.73 -12.89 13.29
C LEU A 205 9.63 -12.96 11.76
N GLY A 206 10.63 -12.43 11.06
CA GLY A 206 10.70 -12.44 9.60
C GLY A 206 11.82 -11.53 9.08
N PRO A 207 12.30 -11.74 7.84
CA PRO A 207 13.33 -10.89 7.26
C PRO A 207 12.83 -9.45 7.13
N VAL A 208 13.68 -8.52 7.58
CA VAL A 208 13.49 -7.08 7.34
C VAL A 208 13.95 -6.78 5.93
N LEU A 209 13.05 -6.24 5.11
CA LEU A 209 13.32 -5.93 3.71
C LEU A 209 13.92 -4.53 3.57
N PRO A 210 14.86 -4.32 2.63
CA PRO A 210 15.26 -2.99 2.24
C PRO A 210 14.06 -2.24 1.66
N TYR A 211 13.90 -0.98 2.05
CA TYR A 211 12.78 -0.14 1.66
C TYR A 211 13.29 1.24 1.25
N THR A 212 12.82 1.71 0.10
CA THR A 212 12.98 3.08 -0.37
C THR A 212 11.69 3.52 -1.05
N LEU A 213 11.44 4.82 -1.07
CA LEU A 213 10.30 5.40 -1.77
C LEU A 213 10.62 5.56 -3.26
N ALA A 214 9.85 4.87 -4.10
CA ALA A 214 9.86 5.08 -5.54
C ALA A 214 9.16 6.40 -5.87
N MET A 215 9.92 7.45 -6.16
CA MET A 215 9.38 8.79 -6.45
C MET A 215 8.82 8.94 -7.86
N ARG A 216 9.16 8.02 -8.77
CA ARG A 216 8.66 7.97 -10.14
C ARG A 216 7.85 6.69 -10.33
N GLY A 217 6.80 6.77 -11.14
CA GLY A 217 5.99 5.63 -11.54
C GLY A 217 6.65 4.86 -12.69
N VAL A 218 5.83 4.35 -13.59
CA VAL A 218 6.30 3.57 -14.74
C VAL A 218 7.14 4.44 -15.69
N GLU A 219 8.34 3.95 -16.02
CA GLU A 219 9.23 4.55 -17.02
C GLU A 219 9.47 3.54 -18.13
N THR A 220 9.45 4.00 -19.38
CA THR A 220 9.69 3.16 -20.55
C THR A 220 10.84 3.73 -21.37
N THR A 221 11.75 2.84 -21.79
CA THR A 221 12.90 3.23 -22.61
C THR A 221 13.00 2.32 -23.84
N THR A 222 13.57 2.85 -24.92
CA THR A 222 13.89 2.05 -26.10
C THR A 222 15.34 1.63 -26.00
N VAL A 223 15.61 0.34 -26.02
CA VAL A 223 16.98 -0.18 -26.10
C VAL A 223 17.31 -0.33 -27.59
N ALA A 224 18.35 0.36 -28.07
CA ALA A 224 18.86 0.12 -29.42
C ALA A 224 19.29 -1.35 -29.54
N SER A 225 19.02 -1.99 -30.68
CA SER A 225 19.37 -3.41 -30.86
C SER A 225 20.82 -3.64 -30.45
N LEU A 226 21.06 -4.60 -29.56
CA LEU A 226 22.40 -5.14 -29.34
C LEU A 226 22.92 -5.55 -30.72
N SER A 227 23.89 -4.80 -31.24
CA SER A 227 24.54 -5.11 -32.50
C SER A 227 25.12 -6.51 -32.36
N SER A 228 24.56 -7.46 -33.09
CA SER A 228 25.07 -8.83 -33.21
C SER A 228 26.46 -8.84 -33.83
#